data_AF-A0A353RB18-F1
#
_entry.id   AF-A0A353RB18-F1
#
_cell.length_a   1.000
_cell.length_b   1.000
_cell.length_c   1.000
_cell.angle_alpha   90.00
_cell.angle_beta   90.00
_cell.angle_gamma   90.00
#
_symmetry.space_group_name_H-M   'P 1'
#
loop_
_entity.id
_entity.type
_entity.pdbx_description
1 polymer ?
#
loop_
_entity_poly.entity_id
_entity_poly.type
_entity_poly.pdbx_seq_one_letter_code
_entity_poly.pdbx_strand_id
1 'polypeptide(L)'
;MGFWPACSTPQDHILFFAEASSRRIILDMPLDRDLLRHGDGSPNLCLADFIAGEGPACSPDTAGLFLLTASSPELETLAENMQKCGNVYEALILKTLLDLLAEAASEALYRELMTYPCGTPRGIRPAFGYPSCPDHTLKKDVVALLQPDGHLDITLTSSYMLQPSASICGMYITHPQAHYFTVHKDPGL
;
A
#
# COMPACT_ATOMS: atom_id res chain seq x y z
N MET A 1 6.86 -4.04 7.73
CA MET A 1 7.07 -2.78 6.97
C MET A 1 8.54 -2.61 6.66
N GLY A 2 8.88 -1.81 5.65
CA GLY A 2 10.26 -1.48 5.33
C GLY A 2 10.36 -0.30 4.37
N PHE A 3 11.58 0.21 4.21
CA PHE A 3 11.95 1.23 3.24
C PHE A 3 13.10 0.74 2.40
N TRP A 4 13.03 1.03 1.11
CA TRP A 4 14.06 0.66 0.15
C TRP A 4 14.41 1.84 -0.71
N PRO A 5 15.65 1.89 -1.22
CA PRO A 5 15.98 2.70 -2.36
C PRO A 5 15.03 2.34 -3.51
N ALA A 6 14.46 3.35 -4.17
CA ALA A 6 13.52 3.18 -5.24
C ALA A 6 13.71 4.22 -6.34
N CYS A 7 13.34 3.87 -7.58
CA CYS A 7 13.25 4.82 -8.67
C CYS A 7 12.01 4.57 -9.53
N SER A 8 11.51 5.62 -10.17
CA SER A 8 10.46 5.50 -11.16
C SER A 8 11.02 5.26 -12.56
N THR A 9 10.24 4.58 -13.40
CA THR A 9 10.55 4.39 -14.82
C THR A 9 9.60 5.23 -15.69
N PRO A 10 9.97 5.52 -16.95
CA PRO A 10 9.06 6.17 -17.91
C PRO A 10 7.81 5.35 -18.26
N GLN A 11 7.73 4.07 -17.84
CA GLN A 11 6.60 3.18 -18.05
C GLN A 11 5.67 3.11 -16.83
N ASP A 12 5.81 4.04 -15.87
CA ASP A 12 4.97 4.12 -14.66
C ASP A 12 5.21 2.98 -13.67
N HIS A 13 6.43 2.46 -13.61
CA HIS A 13 6.82 1.49 -12.59
C HIS A 13 7.58 2.17 -11.46
N ILE A 14 7.47 1.62 -10.25
CA ILE A 14 8.43 1.85 -9.16
C ILE A 14 9.29 0.61 -9.00
N LEU A 15 10.59 0.78 -9.19
CA LEU A 15 11.60 -0.26 -8.94
C LEU A 15 12.14 -0.10 -7.53
N PHE A 16 12.10 -1.17 -6.74
CA PHE A 16 12.71 -1.23 -5.41
C PHE A 16 14.01 -2.02 -5.48
N PHE A 17 15.05 -1.52 -4.82
CA PHE A 17 16.38 -2.12 -4.82
C PHE A 17 16.76 -2.67 -3.43
N ALA A 18 17.60 -3.70 -3.41
CA ALA A 18 18.10 -4.27 -2.16
C ALA A 18 18.95 -3.27 -1.36
N GLU A 19 19.81 -2.52 -2.05
CA GLU A 19 20.75 -1.55 -1.47
C GLU A 19 20.96 -0.39 -2.45
N ALA A 20 21.29 0.80 -1.97
CA ALA A 20 21.44 1.99 -2.82
C ALA A 20 22.60 1.87 -3.82
N SER A 21 23.65 1.12 -3.47
CA SER A 21 24.81 0.82 -4.31
C SER A 21 24.55 -0.31 -5.31
N SER A 22 23.47 -1.07 -5.13
CA SER A 22 23.15 -2.26 -5.91
C SER A 22 22.01 -1.98 -6.87
N ARG A 23 22.21 -2.26 -8.16
CA ARG A 23 21.12 -2.24 -9.16
C ARG A 23 20.27 -3.51 -9.12
N ARG A 24 20.37 -4.33 -8.07
CA ARG A 24 19.54 -5.52 -7.91
C ARG A 24 18.13 -5.11 -7.52
N ILE A 25 17.22 -5.23 -8.48
CA ILE A 25 15.77 -5.04 -8.28
C ILE A 25 15.25 -6.20 -7.43
N ILE A 26 14.56 -5.87 -6.34
CA ILE A 26 13.88 -6.84 -5.47
C ILE A 26 12.37 -6.87 -5.72
N LEU A 27 11.82 -5.78 -6.25
CA LEU A 27 10.41 -5.65 -6.60
C LEU A 27 10.28 -4.63 -7.73
N ASP A 28 9.50 -4.99 -8.75
CA ASP A 28 9.08 -4.12 -9.85
C ASP A 28 7.56 -3.96 -9.76
N MET A 29 7.10 -2.74 -9.50
CA MET A 29 5.70 -2.44 -9.23
C MET A 29 5.11 -1.54 -10.31
N PRO A 30 4.31 -2.08 -11.25
CA PRO A 30 3.60 -1.26 -12.23
C PRO A 30 2.46 -0.49 -11.56
N LEU A 31 2.27 0.77 -11.93
CA LEU A 31 1.22 1.64 -11.38
C LEU A 31 0.35 2.20 -12.50
N ASP A 32 -0.94 2.38 -12.20
CA ASP A 32 -1.88 2.94 -13.14
C ASP A 32 -1.77 4.48 -13.16
N ARG A 33 -1.74 5.04 -14.37
CA ARG A 33 -1.86 6.48 -14.61
C ARG A 33 -3.32 6.86 -14.82
N ASP A 34 -3.73 8.00 -14.27
CA ASP A 34 -5.03 8.60 -14.57
C ASP A 34 -5.12 8.95 -16.05
N LEU A 35 -6.09 8.39 -16.79
CA LEU A 35 -6.27 8.62 -18.22
C LEU A 35 -7.32 9.69 -18.52
N LEU A 36 -7.99 10.23 -17.50
CA LEU A 36 -8.99 11.28 -17.70
C LEU A 36 -8.33 12.54 -18.24
N ARG A 37 -8.89 13.09 -19.33
CA ARG A 37 -8.47 14.40 -19.84
C ARG A 37 -9.10 15.50 -19.00
N HIS A 38 -8.28 16.16 -18.20
CA HIS A 38 -8.74 17.26 -17.38
C HIS A 38 -8.96 18.53 -18.24
N GLY A 39 -10.14 19.14 -18.11
CA GLY A 39 -10.52 20.32 -18.90
C GLY A 39 -9.73 21.59 -18.53
N ASP A 40 -9.07 21.59 -17.37
CA ASP A 40 -8.21 22.66 -16.88
C ASP A 40 -6.74 22.51 -17.30
N GLY A 41 -6.41 21.45 -18.04
CA GLY A 41 -5.05 21.14 -18.48
C GLY A 41 -4.15 20.58 -17.39
N SER A 42 -4.70 20.18 -16.24
CA SER A 42 -3.92 19.50 -15.21
C SER A 42 -3.35 18.17 -15.72
N PRO A 43 -2.14 17.78 -15.24
CA PRO A 43 -1.48 16.59 -15.73
C PRO A 43 -2.18 15.33 -15.26
N ASN A 44 -2.11 14.31 -16.11
CA ASN A 44 -2.53 12.95 -15.80
C ASN A 44 -1.55 12.33 -14.80
N LEU A 45 -1.99 12.10 -13.57
CA LEU A 45 -1.11 11.70 -12.47
C LEU A 45 -0.89 10.18 -12.40
N CYS A 46 0.31 9.78 -12.02
CA CYS A 46 0.65 8.43 -11.56
C CYS A 46 1.39 8.53 -10.22
N LEU A 47 1.22 7.52 -9.34
CA LEU A 47 1.97 7.47 -8.08
C LEU A 47 3.50 7.37 -8.31
N ALA A 48 3.94 6.82 -9.44
CA ALA A 48 5.35 6.79 -9.84
C ALA A 48 5.95 8.20 -10.03
N ASP A 49 5.13 9.20 -10.39
CA ASP A 49 5.59 10.58 -10.62
C ASP A 49 6.15 11.23 -9.34
N PHE A 50 5.80 10.68 -8.17
CA PHE A 50 6.28 11.14 -6.87
C PHE A 50 7.54 10.43 -6.39
N ILE A 51 8.18 9.60 -7.22
CA ILE A 51 9.46 8.96 -6.94
C ILE A 51 10.48 9.44 -7.97
N ALA A 52 11.71 9.76 -7.54
CA ALA A 52 12.73 10.19 -8.48
C ALA A 52 12.98 9.16 -9.60
N GLY A 53 13.04 9.64 -10.84
CA GLY A 53 13.24 8.79 -12.02
C GLY A 53 14.65 8.21 -12.13
N GLU A 54 14.78 7.10 -12.86
CA GLU A 54 16.08 6.52 -13.17
C GLU A 54 16.95 7.49 -13.99
N GLY A 55 18.17 7.78 -13.52
CA GLY A 55 19.09 8.64 -14.24
C GLY A 55 20.54 8.52 -13.77
N PRO A 56 21.54 8.70 -14.65
CA PRO A 56 22.95 8.50 -14.32
C PRO A 56 23.51 9.46 -13.26
N ALA A 57 22.80 10.57 -12.99
CA ALA A 57 23.17 11.57 -11.99
C ALA A 57 22.20 11.60 -10.78
N CYS A 58 21.17 10.76 -10.75
CA CYS A 58 20.16 10.76 -9.69
C CYS A 58 20.46 9.63 -8.70
N SER A 59 20.64 9.96 -7.42
CA SER A 59 20.63 8.95 -6.36
C SER A 59 19.21 8.38 -6.24
N PRO A 60 19.04 7.07 -6.02
CA PRO A 60 17.71 6.49 -5.85
C PRO A 60 16.99 7.20 -4.70
N ASP A 61 15.71 7.50 -4.92
CA ASP A 61 14.81 8.00 -3.89
C ASP A 61 14.53 6.89 -2.88
N THR A 62 13.65 7.14 -1.91
CA THR A 62 13.22 6.13 -0.94
C THR A 62 11.71 5.96 -0.96
N ALA A 63 11.27 4.73 -1.16
CA ALA A 63 9.86 4.35 -1.04
C ALA A 63 9.70 3.27 0.04
N GLY A 64 8.58 3.34 0.77
CA GLY A 64 8.26 2.36 1.79
C GLY A 64 7.11 1.44 1.38
N LEU A 65 7.06 0.27 1.98
CA LEU A 65 5.93 -0.65 1.89
C LEU A 65 5.53 -1.09 3.30
N PHE A 66 4.23 -1.24 3.51
CA PHE A 66 3.70 -1.71 4.77
C PHE A 66 2.62 -2.76 4.57
N LEU A 67 2.58 -3.65 5.56
CA LEU A 67 1.59 -4.69 5.74
C LEU A 67 1.42 -4.83 7.24
N LEU A 68 0.17 -4.78 7.70
CA LEU A 68 -0.19 -4.93 9.11
C LEU A 68 -1.56 -5.59 9.22
N THR A 69 -1.83 -6.19 10.37
CA THR A 69 -3.13 -6.73 10.76
C THR A 69 -3.39 -6.38 12.22
N ALA A 70 -4.64 -6.10 12.56
CA ALA A 70 -5.11 -6.03 13.95
C ALA A 70 -5.90 -7.28 14.36
N SER A 71 -6.05 -8.25 13.44
CA SER A 71 -6.81 -9.49 13.64
C SER A 71 -5.93 -10.73 13.42
N SER A 72 -6.47 -11.89 13.75
CA SER A 72 -5.86 -13.21 13.60
C SER A 72 -6.90 -14.24 13.11
N PRO A 73 -6.47 -15.41 12.60
CA PRO A 73 -7.40 -16.48 12.21
C PRO A 73 -8.36 -16.91 13.32
N GLU A 74 -7.92 -16.87 14.58
CA GLU A 74 -8.74 -17.19 15.75
C GLU A 74 -9.84 -16.16 15.97
N LEU A 75 -9.55 -14.87 15.77
CA LEU A 75 -10.52 -13.78 15.92
C LEU A 75 -11.56 -13.79 14.79
N GLU A 76 -11.16 -14.12 13.56
CA GLU A 76 -12.10 -14.33 12.45
C GLU A 76 -13.05 -15.50 12.76
N THR A 77 -12.49 -16.63 13.21
CA THR A 77 -13.27 -17.81 13.60
C THR A 77 -14.22 -17.50 14.75
N LEU A 78 -13.78 -16.72 15.74
CA LEU A 78 -14.61 -16.26 16.85
C LEU A 78 -15.79 -15.43 16.34
N ALA A 79 -15.54 -14.44 15.49
CA ALA A 79 -16.60 -13.59 14.94
C ALA A 79 -17.61 -14.39 14.10
N GLU A 80 -17.14 -15.35 13.29
CA GLU A 80 -18.02 -16.26 12.54
C GLU A 80 -18.89 -17.12 13.46
N ASN A 81 -18.32 -17.67 14.54
CA ASN A 81 -19.06 -18.48 15.50
C ASN A 81 -20.11 -17.65 16.25
N MET A 82 -19.78 -16.43 16.64
CA MET A 82 -20.73 -15.49 17.24
C MET A 82 -21.92 -15.23 16.30
N GLN A 83 -21.67 -15.02 15.00
CA GLN A 83 -22.74 -14.87 14.01
C GLN A 83 -23.61 -16.13 13.90
N LYS A 84 -23.01 -17.33 13.84
CA LYS A 84 -23.72 -18.62 13.76
C LYS A 84 -24.59 -18.89 14.99
N CYS A 85 -24.18 -18.43 16.17
CA CYS A 85 -24.94 -18.56 17.42
C CYS A 85 -26.02 -17.47 17.62
N GLY A 86 -26.19 -16.54 16.66
CA GLY A 86 -27.17 -15.46 16.75
C GLY A 86 -26.67 -14.17 17.43
N ASN A 87 -25.42 -14.14 17.89
CA ASN A 87 -24.76 -12.96 18.48
C ASN A 87 -24.21 -12.03 17.38
N VAL A 88 -25.05 -11.67 16.41
CA VAL A 88 -24.65 -10.89 15.21
C VAL A 88 -24.11 -9.51 15.60
N TYR A 89 -24.72 -8.85 16.58
CA TYR A 89 -24.30 -7.52 17.04
C TYR A 89 -22.89 -7.55 17.63
N GLU A 90 -22.61 -8.49 18.52
CA GLU A 90 -21.28 -8.60 19.14
C GLU A 90 -20.20 -8.94 18.10
N ALA A 91 -20.51 -9.81 17.14
CA ALA A 91 -19.61 -10.11 16.02
C ALA A 91 -19.32 -8.87 15.16
N LEU A 92 -20.33 -8.04 14.90
CA LEU A 92 -20.16 -6.79 14.17
C LEU A 92 -19.27 -5.82 14.95
N ILE A 93 -19.50 -5.65 16.26
CA ILE A 93 -18.67 -4.80 17.13
C ILE A 93 -17.22 -5.28 17.13
N LEU A 94 -16.97 -6.59 17.23
CA LEU A 94 -15.63 -7.15 17.17
C LEU A 94 -14.94 -6.81 15.84
N LYS A 95 -15.60 -7.08 14.71
CA LYS A 95 -15.05 -6.78 13.38
C LYS A 95 -14.76 -5.29 13.21
N THR A 96 -15.71 -4.42 13.57
CA THR A 96 -15.53 -2.96 13.50
C THR A 96 -14.38 -2.48 14.38
N LEU A 97 -14.24 -3.03 15.60
CA LEU A 97 -13.13 -2.68 16.48
C LEU A 97 -11.78 -3.05 15.85
N LEU A 98 -11.68 -4.25 15.27
CA LEU A 98 -10.46 -4.71 14.61
C LEU A 98 -10.10 -3.83 13.41
N ASP A 99 -11.07 -3.47 12.57
CA ASP A 99 -10.85 -2.55 11.44
C ASP A 99 -10.35 -1.18 11.90
N LEU A 100 -10.98 -0.62 12.94
CA LEU A 100 -10.57 0.67 13.51
C LEU A 100 -9.17 0.60 14.13
N LEU A 101 -8.82 -0.51 14.77
CA LEU A 101 -7.48 -0.73 15.31
C LEU A 101 -6.43 -0.85 14.21
N ALA A 102 -6.74 -1.54 13.11
CA ALA A 102 -5.84 -1.64 11.96
C ALA A 102 -5.56 -0.26 11.37
N GLU A 103 -6.59 0.56 11.16
CA GLU A 103 -6.43 1.93 10.68
C GLU A 103 -5.66 2.82 11.65
N ALA A 104 -6.00 2.78 12.94
CA ALA A 104 -5.31 3.54 13.97
C ALA A 104 -3.83 3.16 14.08
N ALA A 105 -3.51 1.86 13.99
CA ALA A 105 -2.14 1.37 13.95
C ALA A 105 -1.40 1.86 12.70
N SER A 106 -2.05 1.83 11.54
CA SER A 106 -1.46 2.33 10.28
C SER A 106 -1.15 3.83 10.35
N GLU A 107 -2.03 4.62 10.98
CA GLU A 107 -1.84 6.07 11.16
C GLU A 107 -0.75 6.36 12.20
N ALA A 108 -0.72 5.61 13.31
CA ALA A 108 0.31 5.75 14.33
C ALA A 108 1.71 5.45 13.76
N LEU A 109 1.85 4.34 13.02
CA LEU A 109 3.09 3.99 12.33
C LEU A 109 3.49 5.06 11.32
N TYR A 110 2.55 5.54 10.50
CA TYR A 110 2.81 6.63 9.55
C TYR A 110 3.29 7.90 10.27
N ARG A 111 2.64 8.30 11.36
CA ARG A 111 3.02 9.49 12.13
C ARG A 111 4.43 9.36 12.69
N GLU A 112 4.77 8.19 13.23
CA GLU A 112 6.11 7.90 13.73
C GLU A 112 7.14 7.98 12.60
N LEU A 113 6.86 7.33 11.46
CA LEU A 113 7.73 7.32 10.30
C LEU A 113 8.03 8.70 9.73
N MET A 114 7.05 9.60 9.73
CA MET A 114 7.25 10.96 9.25
C MET A 114 8.11 11.84 10.17
N THR A 115 8.53 11.32 11.34
CA THR A 115 9.56 11.93 12.19
C THR A 115 11.00 11.49 11.86
N TYR A 116 11.17 10.40 11.11
CA TYR A 116 12.49 9.90 10.71
C TYR A 116 13.09 10.77 9.58
N PRO A 117 14.42 10.75 9.38
CA PRO A 117 15.08 11.54 8.33
C PRO A 117 14.60 11.26 6.91
N CYS A 118 14.08 10.05 6.64
CA CYS A 118 13.49 9.68 5.35
C CYS A 118 12.03 10.11 5.20
N GLY A 119 11.37 10.47 6.30
CA GLY A 119 9.99 10.89 6.35
C GLY A 119 9.83 12.37 6.03
N THR A 120 8.69 12.73 5.45
CA THR A 120 8.28 14.14 5.34
C THR A 120 6.89 14.31 5.92
N PRO A 121 6.57 15.42 6.61
CA PRO A 121 5.23 15.67 7.17
C PRO A 121 4.10 15.69 6.13
N ARG A 122 4.44 15.65 4.83
CA ARG A 122 3.51 15.73 3.70
C ARG A 122 3.49 14.48 2.81
N GLY A 123 4.16 13.40 3.23
CA GLY A 123 4.08 12.13 2.51
C GLY A 123 2.66 11.54 2.51
N ILE A 124 2.40 10.55 1.66
CA ILE A 124 1.12 9.83 1.60
C ILE A 124 1.32 8.34 1.85
N ARG A 125 0.25 7.66 2.27
CA ARG A 125 0.21 6.21 2.48
C ARG A 125 -0.83 5.49 1.60
N PRO A 126 -0.70 5.48 0.26
CA PRO A 126 -1.70 4.86 -0.60
C PRO A 126 -1.79 3.36 -0.32
N ALA A 127 -2.99 2.89 -0.04
CA ALA A 127 -3.29 1.48 0.11
C ALA A 127 -3.67 0.86 -1.24
N PHE A 128 -3.31 -0.39 -1.46
CA PHE A 128 -3.65 -1.09 -2.71
C PHE A 128 -5.15 -1.38 -2.74
N GLY A 129 -5.78 -1.16 -3.89
CA GLY A 129 -7.24 -1.23 -4.08
C GLY A 129 -7.99 0.08 -3.83
N TYR A 130 -7.30 1.14 -3.43
CA TYR A 130 -7.90 2.48 -3.30
C TYR A 130 -7.84 3.24 -4.62
N PRO A 131 -8.60 4.35 -4.77
CA PRO A 131 -8.68 5.09 -6.03
C PRO A 131 -7.33 5.50 -6.65
N SER A 132 -6.32 5.81 -5.83
CA SER A 132 -4.97 6.17 -6.31
C SER A 132 -4.12 4.98 -6.75
N CYS A 133 -4.49 3.76 -6.37
CA CYS A 133 -3.77 2.53 -6.70
C CYS A 133 -4.79 1.36 -6.73
N PRO A 134 -5.65 1.28 -7.76
CA PRO A 134 -6.80 0.39 -7.76
C PRO A 134 -6.44 -1.08 -7.97
N ASP A 135 -5.24 -1.38 -8.47
CA ASP A 135 -4.81 -2.76 -8.70
C ASP A 135 -4.57 -3.52 -7.38
N HIS A 136 -5.43 -4.51 -7.12
CA HIS A 136 -5.30 -5.38 -5.94
C HIS A 136 -4.19 -6.43 -6.09
N THR A 137 -3.76 -6.76 -7.31
CA THR A 137 -2.79 -7.84 -7.55
C THR A 137 -1.42 -7.52 -6.94
N LEU A 138 -1.06 -6.24 -6.85
CA LEU A 138 0.18 -5.74 -6.25
C LEU A 138 0.38 -6.17 -4.79
N LYS A 139 -0.72 -6.47 -4.06
CA LYS A 139 -0.62 -6.96 -2.68
C LYS A 139 0.15 -8.28 -2.59
N LYS A 140 0.11 -9.13 -3.64
CA LYS A 140 0.81 -10.41 -3.67
C LYS A 140 2.31 -10.22 -3.47
N ASP A 141 2.89 -9.28 -4.19
CA ASP A 141 4.34 -9.09 -4.18
C ASP A 141 4.78 -8.41 -2.88
N VAL A 142 3.96 -7.50 -2.34
CA VAL A 142 4.21 -6.87 -1.03
C VAL A 142 4.12 -7.89 0.11
N VAL A 143 3.12 -8.78 0.08
CA VAL A 143 3.00 -9.88 1.05
C VAL A 143 4.22 -10.81 0.98
N ALA A 144 4.60 -11.23 -0.23
CA ALA A 144 5.76 -12.10 -0.42
C ALA A 144 7.07 -11.46 0.06
N LEU A 145 7.22 -10.14 -0.11
CA LEU A 145 8.40 -9.40 0.34
C LEU A 145 8.43 -9.17 1.85
N LEU A 146 7.30 -8.78 2.46
CA LEU A 146 7.26 -8.34 3.86
C LEU A 146 7.12 -9.46 4.88
N GLN A 147 6.56 -10.59 4.50
CA GLN A 147 6.37 -11.74 5.38
C GLN A 147 6.61 -13.08 4.66
N PRO A 148 7.84 -13.31 4.16
CA PRO A 148 8.15 -14.53 3.39
C PRO A 148 7.89 -15.82 4.17
N ASP A 149 8.04 -15.78 5.50
CA ASP A 149 7.83 -16.93 6.39
C ASP A 149 6.42 -16.99 7.00
N GLY A 150 5.51 -16.08 6.62
CA GLY A 150 4.12 -16.08 7.09
C GLY A 150 3.93 -15.65 8.55
N HIS A 151 4.89 -14.94 9.15
CA HIS A 151 4.86 -14.58 10.58
C HIS A 151 3.73 -13.65 11.03
N LEU A 152 2.97 -13.05 10.10
CA LEU A 152 1.79 -12.23 10.42
C LEU A 152 0.47 -12.98 10.24
N ASP A 153 0.50 -14.24 9.78
CA ASP A 153 -0.67 -15.04 9.40
C ASP A 153 -1.59 -14.34 8.37
N ILE A 154 -1.05 -13.39 7.62
CA ILE A 154 -1.80 -12.70 6.57
C ILE A 154 -1.67 -13.47 5.26
N THR A 155 -2.80 -13.83 4.66
CA THR A 155 -2.91 -14.50 3.37
C THR A 155 -3.74 -13.68 2.39
N LEU A 156 -3.78 -14.11 1.13
CA LEU A 156 -4.57 -13.48 0.07
C LEU A 156 -5.60 -14.47 -0.46
N THR A 157 -6.84 -14.00 -0.63
CA THR A 157 -7.86 -14.74 -1.39
C THR A 157 -7.49 -14.82 -2.88
N SER A 158 -8.25 -15.61 -3.65
CA SER A 158 -8.14 -15.63 -5.12
C SER A 158 -8.41 -14.27 -5.78
N SER A 159 -9.10 -13.37 -5.09
CA SER A 159 -9.36 -11.99 -5.51
C SER A 159 -8.38 -10.97 -4.90
N TYR A 160 -7.29 -11.43 -4.29
CA TYR A 160 -6.28 -10.58 -3.65
C TYR A 160 -6.82 -9.71 -2.49
N MET A 161 -7.85 -10.19 -1.79
CA MET A 161 -8.25 -9.60 -0.50
C MET A 161 -7.37 -10.18 0.61
N LEU A 162 -6.98 -9.34 1.56
CA LEU A 162 -6.21 -9.77 2.72
C LEU A 162 -7.09 -10.57 3.68
N GLN A 163 -6.53 -11.62 4.25
CA GLN A 163 -7.11 -12.37 5.36
C GLN A 163 -6.05 -12.47 6.46
N PRO A 164 -6.31 -12.04 7.70
CA PRO A 164 -7.58 -11.53 8.23
C PRO A 164 -8.08 -10.23 7.58
N SER A 165 -9.38 -9.97 7.68
CA SER A 165 -10.05 -8.84 7.01
C SER A 165 -9.58 -7.48 7.52
N ALA A 166 -9.30 -7.37 8.82
CA ALA A 166 -8.72 -6.19 9.45
C ALA A 166 -7.19 -6.08 9.21
N SER A 167 -6.80 -6.17 7.95
CA SER A 167 -5.42 -6.03 7.47
C SER A 167 -5.32 -4.91 6.45
N ILE A 168 -4.19 -4.20 6.47
CA ILE A 168 -3.92 -3.08 5.56
C ILE A 168 -2.58 -3.32 4.88
N CYS A 169 -2.55 -3.13 3.56
CA CYS A 169 -1.37 -3.21 2.73
C CYS A 169 -1.27 -1.97 1.84
N GLY A 170 -0.09 -1.36 1.79
CA GLY A 170 0.11 -0.12 1.04
C GLY A 170 1.57 0.29 0.95
N MET A 171 1.76 1.52 0.48
CA MET A 171 3.06 2.14 0.25
C MET A 171 3.23 3.38 1.13
N TYR A 172 4.47 3.81 1.33
CA TYR A 172 4.82 5.13 1.82
C TYR A 172 5.55 5.89 0.73
N ILE A 173 5.03 7.06 0.37
CA ILE A 173 5.65 7.99 -0.58
C ILE A 173 5.90 9.29 0.17
N THR A 174 7.15 9.71 0.25
CA THR A 174 7.57 10.83 1.10
C THR A 174 7.77 12.13 0.33
N HIS A 175 7.49 12.16 -0.97
CA HIS A 175 7.63 13.36 -1.78
C HIS A 175 6.70 14.49 -1.26
N PRO A 176 7.21 15.72 -1.04
CA PRO A 176 6.44 16.80 -0.40
C PRO A 176 5.19 17.28 -1.15
N GLN A 177 5.09 16.97 -2.45
CA GLN A 177 3.94 17.29 -3.31
C GLN A 177 3.03 16.08 -3.54
N ALA A 178 3.34 14.91 -2.96
CA ALA A 178 2.49 13.74 -3.10
C ALA A 178 1.12 14.01 -2.48
N HIS A 179 0.07 13.62 -3.20
CA HIS A 179 -1.31 13.78 -2.77
C HIS A 179 -2.15 12.64 -3.34
N TYR A 180 -3.29 12.38 -2.71
CA TYR A 180 -4.23 11.39 -3.21
C TYR A 180 -4.96 11.92 -4.44
N PHE A 181 -5.14 11.05 -5.42
CA PHE A 181 -5.92 11.30 -6.63
C PHE A 181 -6.67 10.00 -7.00
N THR A 182 -7.57 10.09 -7.98
CA THR A 182 -8.29 8.93 -8.50
C THR A 182 -7.75 8.60 -9.88
N VAL A 183 -7.35 7.35 -10.08
CA VAL A 183 -7.06 6.80 -11.40
C VAL A 183 -8.38 6.54 -12.10
N HIS A 184 -8.60 7.17 -13.24
CA HIS A 184 -9.68 6.82 -14.15
C HIS A 184 -9.11 6.04 -15.33
N LYS A 185 -9.75 4.92 -15.65
CA LYS A 185 -9.51 4.22 -16.91
C LYS A 185 -10.30 4.92 -18.00
N ASP A 186 -9.74 5.03 -19.19
CA ASP A 186 -10.45 5.60 -20.34
C ASP A 186 -11.72 4.75 -20.60
N PRO A 187 -12.93 5.33 -20.58
CA PRO A 187 -14.15 4.60 -20.88
C PRO A 187 -14.26 4.13 -22.34
N GLY A 188 -13.30 4.47 -23.20
CA GLY A 188 -13.29 4.18 -24.64
C GLY A 188 -12.47 2.97 -25.11
N LEU A 189 -11.99 2.08 -24.21
CA LEU A 189 -11.27 0.84 -24.54
C LEU A 189 -11.92 -0.38 -23.91
#